data_AF-A0A8S1B9Z9-F1
#
_entry.id   AF-A0A8S1B9Z9-F1
#
_cell.length_a   1.000
_cell.length_b   1.000
_cell.length_c   1.000
_cell.angle_alpha   90.00
_cell.angle_beta   90.00
_cell.angle_gamma   90.00
#
_symmetry.space_group_name_H-M   'P 1'
#
loop_
_entity.id
_entity.type
_entity.pdbx_description
1 polymer ?
#
loop_
_entity_poly.entity_id
_entity_poly.type
_entity_poly.pdbx_seq_one_letter_code
_entity_poly.pdbx_strand_id
1 'polypeptide(L)'
;MGEQIEDYASDIDVNNSDPAFDNLTILKELSNIVNLVRNEDFLETVPKAKLRRVKWMPMFNCLKQGILDEMIQELNSMWEYEDMPAKLEALEKQKEKFADIEPDKALWRPQLADVKAQLKANDVVNLKKQKVLLESLAKEYEARVNRLKKILAAKRGYLKALQLDIQKYQKKNEDFVSKISDKLENHNNLISNTLTSKTDVEEICWKEKDMDVNEIN
;
A
#
# COMPACT_ATOMS: atom_id res chain seq x y z
N MET A 1 34.42 41.33 -20.31
CA MET A 1 35.29 41.00 -19.17
C MET A 1 34.59 39.91 -18.40
N GLY A 2 35.02 38.66 -18.60
CA GLY A 2 34.54 37.52 -17.84
C GLY A 2 35.56 37.21 -16.76
N GLU A 3 35.15 37.34 -15.50
CA GLU A 3 35.93 36.83 -14.38
C GLU A 3 35.74 35.31 -14.36
N GLN A 4 36.81 34.60 -14.71
CA GLN A 4 36.96 33.18 -14.40
C GLN A 4 37.09 33.07 -12.88
N ILE A 5 36.03 32.59 -12.23
CA ILE A 5 36.11 32.11 -10.86
C ILE A 5 36.78 30.74 -10.95
N GLU A 6 38.05 30.70 -10.58
CA GLU A 6 38.79 29.45 -10.36
C GLU A 6 38.10 28.67 -9.24
N ASP A 7 37.52 27.52 -9.60
CA ASP A 7 37.09 26.47 -8.68
C ASP A 7 38.33 25.95 -7.94
N TYR A 8 38.68 26.61 -6.83
CA TYR A 8 39.51 26.01 -5.80
C TYR A 8 38.65 25.03 -5.00
N ALA A 9 38.23 23.95 -5.64
CA ALA A 9 37.88 22.72 -4.95
C ALA A 9 39.19 22.14 -4.41
N SER A 10 39.64 22.65 -3.27
CA SER A 10 40.63 21.94 -2.47
C SER A 10 39.97 20.63 -2.05
N ASP A 11 40.32 19.54 -2.75
CA ASP A 11 40.20 18.18 -2.27
C ASP A 11 40.89 18.12 -0.91
N ILE A 12 40.11 18.37 0.15
CA ILE A 12 40.50 17.97 1.48
C ILE A 12 40.34 16.45 1.46
N ASP A 13 41.43 15.76 1.14
CA ASP A 13 41.63 14.36 1.48
C ASP A 13 41.45 14.23 3.00
N VAL A 14 40.21 14.05 3.43
CA VAL A 14 39.87 13.65 4.78
C VAL A 14 40.30 12.19 4.88
N ASN A 15 41.59 11.99 5.18
CA ASN A 15 42.07 10.71 5.67
C ASN A 15 41.15 10.31 6.83
N ASN A 16 40.41 9.22 6.63
CA ASN A 16 39.60 8.55 7.64
C ASN A 16 40.52 7.94 8.71
N SER A 17 41.25 8.77 9.45
CA SER A 17 41.72 8.38 10.77
C SER A 17 40.51 8.45 11.68
N ASP A 18 39.75 7.35 11.78
CA ASP A 18 38.63 7.16 12.71
C ASP A 18 39.01 7.68 14.11
N PRO A 19 38.52 8.86 14.54
CA PRO A 19 38.54 9.22 15.94
C PRO A 19 37.13 8.88 16.43
N ALA A 20 36.97 7.75 17.11
CA ALA A 20 35.79 7.56 17.94
C ALA A 20 35.67 8.81 18.83
N PHE A 21 34.60 9.58 18.63
CA PHE A 21 34.43 10.88 19.25
C PHE A 21 34.01 10.67 20.71
N ASP A 22 34.98 10.28 21.53
CA ASP A 22 34.84 10.07 22.95
C ASP A 22 35.13 11.39 23.66
N ASN A 23 34.24 11.78 24.57
CA ASN A 23 34.42 12.92 25.46
C ASN A 23 35.80 12.86 26.14
N LEU A 24 36.30 11.64 26.45
CA LEU A 24 37.62 11.43 27.02
C LEU A 24 38.79 11.98 26.17
N THR A 25 38.69 11.94 24.84
CA THR A 25 39.73 12.47 23.94
C THR A 25 39.75 13.99 23.98
N ILE A 26 38.57 14.62 23.99
CA ILE A 26 38.44 16.08 24.09
C ILE A 26 38.95 16.55 25.46
N LEU A 27 38.56 15.88 26.54
CA LEU A 27 39.03 16.17 27.90
C LEU A 27 40.56 16.06 28.04
N LYS A 28 41.19 15.11 27.34
CA LYS A 28 42.66 15.01 27.27
C LYS A 28 43.28 16.20 26.54
N GLU A 29 42.69 16.64 25.42
CA GLU A 29 43.17 17.83 24.72
C GLU A 29 42.98 19.12 25.53
N LEU A 30 41.88 19.27 26.27
CA LEU A 30 41.71 20.40 27.22
C LEU A 30 42.81 20.38 28.30
N SER A 31 43.15 19.20 28.83
CA SER A 31 44.26 19.04 29.76
C SER A 31 45.61 19.39 29.12
N ASN A 32 45.84 19.02 27.85
CA ASN A 32 47.04 19.41 27.11
C ASN A 32 47.13 20.93 26.97
N ILE A 33 46.02 21.60 26.63
CA ILE A 33 45.93 23.06 26.49
C ILE A 33 46.30 23.76 27.81
N VAL A 34 45.73 23.32 28.93
CA VAL A 34 46.03 23.89 30.25
C VAL A 34 47.50 23.67 30.65
N ASN A 35 48.12 22.59 30.16
CA ASN A 35 49.53 22.28 30.41
C ASN A 35 50.50 22.89 29.39
N LEU A 36 50.04 23.66 28.40
CA LEU A 36 50.91 24.36 27.44
C LEU A 36 51.87 25.33 28.13
N VAL A 37 51.42 26.01 29.18
CA VAL A 37 52.29 26.88 29.98
C VAL A 37 53.02 26.02 31.01
N ARG A 38 54.34 25.87 30.85
CA ARG A 38 55.13 25.10 31.81
C ARG A 38 55.26 25.86 33.12
N ASN A 39 55.41 25.08 34.18
CA ASN A 39 55.56 25.65 35.52
C ASN A 39 56.86 26.46 35.66
N GLU A 40 57.89 26.09 34.91
CA GLU A 40 59.18 26.79 34.82
C GLU A 40 59.00 28.19 34.23
N ASP A 41 58.37 28.28 33.06
CA ASP A 41 58.08 29.55 32.36
C ASP A 41 57.23 30.49 33.23
N PHE A 42 56.23 29.96 33.93
CA PHE A 42 55.43 30.74 34.87
C PHE A 42 56.30 31.30 36.01
N LEU A 43 57.15 30.47 36.62
CA LEU A 43 58.00 30.90 37.73
C LEU A 43 59.03 31.95 37.30
N GLU A 44 59.42 32.05 36.04
CA GLU A 44 60.31 33.12 35.55
C GLU A 44 59.64 34.50 35.52
N THR A 45 58.32 34.54 35.28
CA THR A 45 57.56 35.80 35.14
C THR A 45 57.04 36.38 36.46
N VAL A 46 57.01 35.58 37.52
CA VAL A 46 56.44 35.98 38.82
C VAL A 46 57.38 36.93 39.59
N PRO A 47 56.87 38.00 40.26
CA PRO A 47 57.69 38.95 41.01
C PRO A 47 58.21 38.37 42.34
N LYS A 48 59.25 37.53 42.26
CA LYS A 48 59.88 36.84 43.41
C LYS A 48 60.41 37.80 44.49
N ALA A 49 60.78 39.02 44.11
CA ALA A 49 61.37 40.00 45.02
C ALA A 49 60.38 40.60 46.04
N LYS A 50 59.08 40.67 45.71
CA LYS A 50 58.07 41.37 46.54
C LYS A 50 57.24 40.45 47.42
N LEU A 51 57.15 39.16 47.08
CA LEU A 51 56.18 38.22 47.69
C LEU A 51 56.83 36.86 48.01
N ARG A 52 57.90 36.86 48.82
CA ARG A 52 58.66 35.65 49.19
C ARG A 52 57.86 34.58 49.95
N ARG A 53 56.76 34.95 50.62
CA ARG A 53 55.92 34.03 51.41
C ARG A 53 54.86 33.29 50.58
N VAL A 54 54.66 33.69 49.32
CA VAL A 54 53.64 33.08 48.45
C VAL A 54 54.20 31.81 47.82
N LYS A 55 53.47 30.71 47.97
CA LYS A 55 53.75 29.45 47.28
C LYS A 55 53.17 29.50 45.88
N TRP A 56 53.89 30.15 44.96
CA TRP A 56 53.47 30.41 43.58
C TRP A 56 53.16 29.15 42.78
N MET A 57 53.91 28.08 43.02
CA MET A 57 53.72 26.81 42.32
C MET A 57 52.36 26.15 42.65
N PRO A 58 51.99 25.94 43.93
CA PRO A 58 50.62 25.54 44.29
C PRO A 58 49.54 26.47 43.76
N MET A 59 49.75 27.79 43.80
CA MET A 59 48.78 28.77 43.31
C MET A 59 48.56 28.64 41.80
N PHE A 60 49.62 28.44 41.03
CA PHE A 60 49.55 28.22 39.59
C PHE A 60 48.87 26.89 39.24
N ASN A 61 49.16 25.82 39.99
CA ASN A 61 48.48 24.55 39.82
C ASN A 61 46.97 24.65 40.13
N CYS A 62 46.59 25.41 41.16
CA CYS A 62 45.17 25.69 41.45
C CYS A 62 44.51 26.50 40.33
N LEU A 63 45.20 27.50 39.77
CA LEU A 63 44.69 28.27 38.64
C LEU A 63 44.51 27.40 37.39
N LYS A 64 45.50 26.56 37.08
CA LYS A 64 45.40 25.57 36.00
C LYS A 64 44.21 24.64 36.18
N GLN A 65 44.06 24.09 37.38
CA GLN A 65 42.94 23.21 37.68
C GLN A 65 41.59 23.94 37.55
N GLY A 66 41.48 25.18 38.04
CA GLY A 66 40.26 25.97 37.90
C GLY A 66 39.90 26.26 36.44
N ILE A 67 40.89 26.61 35.61
CA ILE A 67 40.67 26.80 34.16
C ILE A 67 40.22 25.49 33.51
N LEU A 68 40.84 24.35 33.86
CA LEU A 68 40.43 23.05 33.35
C LEU A 68 39.00 22.72 33.76
N ASP A 69 38.64 22.92 35.02
CA ASP A 69 37.31 22.64 35.55
C ASP A 69 36.23 23.48 34.85
N GLU A 70 36.50 24.77 34.60
CA GLU A 70 35.62 25.66 33.83
C GLU A 70 35.47 25.20 32.37
N MET A 71 36.57 24.82 31.70
CA MET A 71 36.54 24.29 30.33
C MET A 71 35.72 23.00 30.23
N ILE A 72 35.83 22.11 31.23
CA ILE A 72 35.05 20.87 31.31
C ILE A 72 33.56 21.18 31.54
N GLN A 73 33.25 22.10 32.45
CA GLN A 73 31.87 22.48 32.75
C GLN A 73 31.18 23.10 31.54
N GLU A 74 31.85 24.01 30.83
CA GLU A 74 31.29 24.65 29.63
C GLU A 74 31.08 23.63 28.51
N LEU A 75 32.05 22.73 28.29
CA LEU A 75 31.93 21.65 27.31
C LEU A 75 30.74 20.75 27.62
N ASN A 76 30.59 20.31 28.88
CA ASN A 76 29.45 19.47 29.29
C ASN A 76 28.11 20.20 29.08
N SER A 77 28.06 21.50 29.39
CA SER A 77 26.86 22.31 29.20
C SER A 77 26.48 22.41 27.72
N MET A 78 27.45 22.64 26.83
CA MET A 78 27.23 22.62 25.38
C MET A 78 26.85 21.22 24.87
N TRP A 79 27.46 20.17 25.42
CA TRP A 79 27.21 18.78 25.05
C TRP A 79 25.77 18.36 25.33
N GLU A 80 25.24 18.76 26.48
CA GLU A 80 23.84 18.55 26.87
C GLU A 80 22.89 19.45 26.06
N TYR A 81 23.23 20.73 25.88
CA TYR A 81 22.42 21.67 25.12
C TYR A 81 22.18 21.22 23.68
N GLU A 82 23.21 20.70 23.02
CA GLU A 82 23.13 20.20 21.64
C GLU A 82 22.59 18.78 21.54
N ASP A 83 22.23 18.12 22.65
CA ASP A 83 21.82 16.71 22.69
C ASP A 83 22.78 15.80 21.91
N MET A 84 24.08 16.01 22.13
CA MET A 84 25.14 15.27 21.44
C MET A 84 25.04 13.75 21.62
N PRO A 85 24.64 13.20 22.79
CA PRO A 85 24.45 11.75 22.94
C PRO A 85 23.45 11.17 21.94
N ALA A 86 22.28 11.79 21.75
CA ALA A 86 21.28 11.30 20.82
C ALA A 86 21.73 11.42 19.36
N LYS A 87 22.42 12.52 19.01
CA LYS A 87 23.00 12.72 17.67
C LYS A 87 24.06 11.66 17.35
N LEU A 88 24.93 11.34 18.30
CA LEU A 88 25.95 10.29 18.14
C LEU A 88 25.31 8.90 18.01
N GLU A 89 24.31 8.57 18.83
CA GLU A 89 23.59 7.31 18.72
C GLU A 89 22.90 7.17 17.35
N ALA A 90 22.32 8.26 16.84
CA ALA A 90 21.72 8.28 15.51
C ALA A 90 22.75 8.04 14.41
N LEU A 91 23.96 8.61 14.54
CA LEU A 91 25.06 8.38 13.60
C LEU A 91 25.58 6.95 13.67
N GLU A 92 25.72 6.37 14.86
CA GLU A 92 26.12 4.96 15.07
C GLU A 92 25.12 4.01 14.39
N LYS A 93 23.83 4.21 14.62
CA LYS A 93 22.76 3.43 13.97
C LYS A 93 22.76 3.57 12.45
N GLN A 94 23.07 4.76 11.94
CA GLN A 94 23.24 4.96 10.50
C GLN A 94 24.48 4.23 9.99
N LYS A 95 25.61 4.33 10.68
CA LYS A 95 26.85 3.60 10.35
C LYS A 95 26.59 2.10 10.26
N GLU A 96 25.96 1.50 11.28
CA GLU A 96 25.58 0.08 11.27
C GLU A 96 24.67 -0.26 10.09
N LYS A 97 23.63 0.54 9.84
CA LYS A 97 22.67 0.30 8.75
C LYS A 97 23.31 0.31 7.36
N PHE A 98 24.36 1.11 7.17
CA PHE A 98 25.04 1.27 5.88
C PHE A 98 26.39 0.53 5.81
N ALA A 99 26.87 -0.08 6.90
CA ALA A 99 28.11 -0.85 6.94
C ALA A 99 28.07 -2.08 6.00
N ASP A 100 26.89 -2.66 5.79
CA ASP A 100 26.70 -3.83 4.91
C ASP A 100 26.48 -3.46 3.43
N ILE A 101 26.32 -2.17 3.11
CA ILE A 101 26.01 -1.70 1.75
C ILE A 101 27.33 -1.27 1.09
N GLU A 102 27.98 -2.23 0.42
CA GLU A 102 29.10 -2.07 -0.53
C GLU A 102 30.16 -1.00 -0.13
N PRO A 103 31.25 -1.38 0.55
CA PRO A 103 32.25 -0.45 1.08
C PRO A 103 32.93 0.42 -0.01
N ASP A 104 32.90 -0.02 -1.26
CA ASP A 104 33.55 0.65 -2.38
C ASP A 104 32.63 1.60 -3.17
N LYS A 105 31.35 1.73 -2.80
CA LYS A 105 30.44 2.66 -3.48
C LYS A 105 30.33 3.98 -2.72
N ALA A 106 30.70 5.06 -3.42
CA ALA A 106 30.40 6.41 -2.98
C ALA A 106 28.87 6.57 -2.83
N LEU A 107 28.41 6.71 -1.58
CA LEU A 107 27.01 6.98 -1.28
C LEU A 107 26.64 8.36 -1.80
N TRP A 108 25.47 8.47 -2.42
CA TRP A 108 24.95 9.76 -2.88
C TRP A 108 24.81 10.73 -1.70
N ARG A 109 25.33 11.95 -1.88
CA ARG A 109 25.20 13.06 -0.93
C ARG A 109 24.41 14.19 -1.59
N PRO A 110 23.49 14.84 -0.86
CA PRO A 110 22.80 16.02 -1.38
C PRO A 110 23.80 17.09 -1.81
N GLN A 111 23.78 17.45 -3.09
CA GLN A 111 24.53 18.60 -3.61
C GLN A 111 23.70 19.87 -3.40
N LEU A 112 24.30 20.94 -2.86
CA LEU A 112 23.62 22.18 -2.45
C LEU A 112 22.80 22.85 -3.57
N ALA A 113 23.15 22.60 -4.84
CA ALA A 113 22.47 23.17 -6.01
C ALA A 113 21.32 22.32 -6.59
N ASP A 114 21.14 21.06 -6.16
CA ASP A 114 20.18 20.14 -6.78
C ASP A 114 19.00 19.79 -5.87
N VAL A 115 18.31 20.83 -5.39
CA VAL A 115 17.07 20.70 -4.61
C VAL A 115 16.02 19.86 -5.35
N LYS A 116 16.00 19.93 -6.69
CA LYS A 116 15.07 19.15 -7.53
C LYS A 116 15.35 17.66 -7.46
N ALA A 117 16.61 17.21 -7.49
CA ALA A 117 16.94 15.80 -7.31
C ALA A 117 16.68 15.34 -5.87
N GLN A 118 16.93 16.18 -4.87
CA GLN A 118 16.63 15.88 -3.47
C GLN A 118 15.13 15.64 -3.25
N LEU A 119 14.28 16.52 -3.78
CA LEU A 119 12.81 16.37 -3.72
C LEU A 119 12.34 15.11 -4.46
N LYS A 120 12.88 14.85 -5.67
CA LYS A 120 12.57 13.62 -6.41
C LYS A 120 12.95 12.36 -5.63
N ALA A 121 14.11 12.33 -4.98
CA ALA A 121 14.54 11.19 -4.18
C ALA A 121 13.59 10.94 -3.00
N ASN A 122 13.12 12.02 -2.34
CA ASN A 122 12.11 11.93 -1.29
C ASN A 122 10.77 11.38 -1.82
N ASP A 123 10.33 11.88 -2.97
CA ASP A 123 9.06 11.46 -3.60
C ASP A 123 9.05 10.02 -4.09
N VAL A 124 10.21 9.45 -4.46
CA VAL A 124 10.30 8.05 -4.94
C VAL A 124 9.77 7.06 -3.90
N VAL A 125 9.99 7.30 -2.60
CA VAL A 125 9.47 6.41 -1.55
C VAL A 125 7.94 6.47 -1.48
N ASN A 126 7.37 7.67 -1.57
CA ASN A 126 5.93 7.89 -1.55
C ASN A 126 5.27 7.30 -2.81
N LEU A 127 5.88 7.53 -3.98
CA LEU A 127 5.42 6.96 -5.25
C LEU A 127 5.47 5.43 -5.24
N LYS A 128 6.52 4.82 -4.66
CA LYS A 128 6.59 3.35 -4.47
C LYS A 128 5.44 2.84 -3.60
N LYS A 129 5.14 3.50 -2.48
CA LYS A 129 4.01 3.14 -1.61
C LYS A 129 2.67 3.25 -2.34
N GLN A 130 2.45 4.35 -3.07
CA GLN A 130 1.24 4.56 -3.86
C GLN A 130 1.09 3.51 -4.96
N LYS A 131 2.16 3.17 -5.66
CA LYS A 131 2.16 2.12 -6.68
C LYS A 131 1.69 0.78 -6.11
N VAL A 132 2.27 0.35 -4.98
CA VAL A 132 1.90 -0.92 -4.34
C VAL A 132 0.42 -0.93 -3.93
N LEU A 133 -0.10 0.19 -3.41
CA LEU A 133 -1.51 0.33 -3.06
C LEU A 133 -2.43 0.26 -4.29
N LEU A 134 -2.06 0.92 -5.39
CA LEU A 134 -2.84 0.89 -6.63
C LEU A 134 -2.84 -0.51 -7.25
N GLU A 135 -1.71 -1.22 -7.21
CA GLU A 135 -1.61 -2.60 -7.68
C GLU A 135 -2.47 -3.57 -6.85
N SER A 136 -2.55 -3.39 -5.54
CA SER A 136 -3.39 -4.23 -4.69
C SER A 136 -4.88 -3.98 -4.96
N LEU A 137 -5.30 -2.72 -5.08
CA LEU A 137 -6.67 -2.36 -5.43
C LEU A 137 -7.07 -2.89 -6.81
N ALA A 138 -6.19 -2.76 -7.81
CA ALA A 138 -6.45 -3.27 -9.15
C ALA A 138 -6.70 -4.80 -9.13
N LYS A 139 -5.89 -5.56 -8.40
CA LYS A 139 -6.07 -7.00 -8.22
C LYS A 139 -7.39 -7.35 -7.52
N GLU A 140 -7.78 -6.58 -6.51
CA GLU A 140 -9.06 -6.77 -5.83
C GLU A 140 -10.26 -6.56 -6.77
N TYR A 141 -10.23 -5.48 -7.55
CA TYR A 141 -11.28 -5.20 -8.53
C TYR A 141 -11.34 -6.27 -9.62
N GLU A 142 -10.20 -6.74 -10.11
CA GLU A 142 -10.14 -7.83 -11.08
C GLU A 142 -10.76 -9.13 -10.54
N ALA A 143 -10.44 -9.49 -9.30
CA ALA A 143 -11.05 -10.64 -8.62
C ALA A 143 -12.58 -10.49 -8.49
N ARG A 144 -13.04 -9.30 -8.11
CA ARG A 144 -14.48 -8.98 -7.99
C ARG A 144 -15.19 -9.09 -9.34
N VAL A 145 -14.61 -8.55 -10.41
CA VAL A 145 -15.14 -8.64 -11.78
C VAL A 145 -15.22 -10.10 -12.23
N ASN A 146 -14.17 -10.89 -11.98
CA ASN A 146 -14.15 -12.31 -12.34
C ASN A 146 -15.23 -13.11 -11.60
N ARG A 147 -15.48 -12.80 -10.33
CA ARG A 147 -16.60 -13.38 -9.57
C ARG A 147 -17.96 -13.03 -10.19
N LEU A 148 -18.17 -11.75 -10.54
CA LEU A 148 -19.40 -11.30 -11.18
C LEU A 148 -19.61 -11.94 -12.56
N LYS A 149 -18.56 -12.08 -13.37
CA LYS A 149 -18.61 -12.78 -14.66
C LYS A 149 -19.09 -14.23 -14.51
N LYS A 150 -18.58 -14.97 -13.50
CA LYS A 150 -19.01 -16.35 -13.21
C LYS A 150 -20.49 -16.41 -12.83
N ILE A 151 -20.95 -15.51 -11.96
CA ILE A 151 -22.37 -15.43 -11.55
C ILE A 151 -23.25 -15.15 -12.76
N LEU A 152 -22.85 -14.18 -13.60
CA LEU A 152 -23.61 -13.79 -14.78
C LEU A 152 -23.68 -14.92 -15.81
N ALA A 153 -22.60 -15.67 -16.02
CA ALA A 153 -22.60 -16.86 -16.86
C ALA A 153 -23.58 -17.93 -16.34
N ALA A 154 -23.58 -18.20 -15.02
CA ALA A 154 -24.51 -19.14 -14.40
C ALA A 154 -25.98 -18.70 -14.57
N LYS A 155 -26.27 -17.40 -14.36
CA LYS A 155 -27.61 -16.84 -14.56
C LYS A 155 -28.07 -16.93 -16.02
N ARG A 156 -27.18 -16.68 -16.98
CA ARG A 156 -27.47 -16.89 -18.41
C ARG A 156 -27.77 -18.35 -18.74
N GLY A 157 -27.01 -19.28 -18.17
CA GLY A 157 -27.25 -20.71 -18.34
C GLY A 157 -28.62 -21.14 -17.81
N TYR A 158 -28.99 -20.68 -16.62
CA TYR A 158 -30.29 -20.94 -16.01
C TYR A 158 -31.44 -20.36 -16.84
N LEU A 159 -31.31 -19.13 -17.34
CA LEU A 159 -32.31 -18.51 -18.21
C LEU A 159 -32.52 -19.32 -19.50
N LYS A 160 -31.44 -19.81 -20.12
CA LYS A 160 -31.51 -20.64 -21.32
C LYS A 160 -32.23 -21.98 -21.04
N ALA A 161 -31.98 -22.59 -19.89
CA ALA A 161 -32.68 -23.81 -19.49
C ALA A 161 -34.19 -23.56 -19.33
N LEU A 162 -34.58 -22.48 -18.64
CA LEU A 162 -35.99 -22.09 -18.50
C LEU A 162 -36.65 -21.82 -19.86
N GLN A 163 -35.94 -21.18 -20.79
CA GLN A 163 -36.45 -20.93 -22.14
C GLN A 163 -36.74 -22.23 -22.90
N LEU A 164 -35.86 -23.23 -22.79
CA LEU A 164 -36.07 -24.55 -23.40
C LEU A 164 -37.26 -25.29 -22.76
N ASP A 165 -37.42 -25.20 -21.44
CA ASP A 165 -38.57 -25.80 -20.75
C ASP A 165 -39.88 -25.15 -21.20
N ILE A 166 -39.93 -23.82 -21.28
CA ILE A 166 -41.10 -23.10 -21.80
C ILE A 166 -41.46 -23.56 -23.22
N GLN A 167 -40.48 -23.64 -24.13
CA GLN A 167 -40.70 -24.12 -25.50
C GLN A 167 -41.22 -25.56 -25.53
N LYS A 168 -40.71 -26.43 -24.66
CA LYS A 168 -41.19 -27.82 -24.52
C LYS A 168 -42.65 -27.86 -24.06
N TYR A 169 -43.05 -27.03 -23.10
CA TYR A 169 -44.44 -26.96 -22.66
C TYR A 169 -45.37 -26.35 -23.71
N GLN A 170 -44.93 -25.33 -24.44
CA GLN A 170 -45.67 -24.75 -25.56
C GLN A 170 -45.96 -25.79 -26.63
N LYS A 171 -44.95 -26.54 -27.08
CA LYS A 171 -45.13 -27.61 -28.07
C LYS A 171 -46.10 -28.69 -27.61
N LYS A 172 -45.99 -29.14 -26.35
CA LYS A 172 -46.94 -30.12 -25.79
C LYS A 172 -48.37 -29.58 -25.76
N ASN A 173 -48.54 -28.28 -25.47
CA ASN A 173 -49.84 -27.66 -25.45
C ASN A 173 -50.45 -27.59 -26.87
N GLU A 174 -49.64 -27.23 -27.87
CA GLU A 174 -50.04 -27.27 -29.28
C GLU A 174 -50.45 -28.69 -29.71
N ASP A 175 -49.69 -29.72 -29.32
CA ASP A 175 -50.04 -31.12 -29.57
C ASP A 175 -51.38 -31.51 -28.92
N PHE A 176 -51.66 -31.03 -27.70
CA PHE A 176 -52.94 -31.28 -27.03
C PHE A 176 -54.10 -30.56 -27.72
N VAL A 177 -53.91 -29.30 -28.10
CA VAL A 177 -54.92 -28.53 -28.83
C VAL A 177 -55.25 -29.21 -30.15
N SER A 178 -54.25 -29.64 -30.92
CA SER A 178 -54.45 -30.38 -32.17
C SER A 178 -55.27 -31.65 -31.93
N LYS A 179 -54.91 -32.48 -30.93
CA LYS A 179 -55.66 -33.70 -30.61
C LYS A 179 -57.11 -33.45 -30.19
N ILE A 180 -57.36 -32.33 -29.49
CA ILE A 180 -58.72 -31.93 -29.12
C ILE A 180 -59.50 -31.51 -30.37
N SER A 181 -58.90 -30.69 -31.23
CA SER A 181 -59.48 -30.28 -32.50
C SER A 181 -59.82 -31.49 -33.39
N ASP A 182 -58.91 -32.44 -33.55
CA ASP A 182 -59.13 -33.67 -34.33
C ASP A 182 -60.31 -34.48 -33.76
N LYS A 183 -60.42 -34.60 -32.43
CA LYS A 183 -61.56 -35.29 -31.80
C LYS A 183 -62.87 -34.54 -32.02
N LEU A 184 -62.85 -33.21 -31.97
CA LEU A 184 -64.02 -32.37 -32.14
C LEU A 184 -64.51 -32.41 -33.60
N GLU A 185 -63.59 -32.42 -34.56
CA GLU A 185 -63.88 -32.63 -35.97
C GLU A 185 -64.46 -34.03 -36.22
N ASN A 186 -63.85 -35.07 -35.68
CA ASN A 186 -64.38 -36.44 -35.77
C ASN A 186 -65.79 -36.56 -35.17
N HIS A 187 -66.06 -35.89 -34.04
CA HIS A 187 -67.38 -35.87 -33.44
C HIS A 187 -68.41 -35.15 -34.33
N ASN A 188 -68.04 -34.01 -34.93
CA ASN A 188 -68.89 -33.31 -35.89
C ASN A 188 -69.19 -34.18 -37.12
N ASN A 189 -68.19 -34.86 -37.66
CA ASN A 189 -68.33 -35.78 -38.78
C ASN A 189 -69.22 -36.98 -38.40
N LEU A 190 -69.12 -37.47 -37.17
CA LEU A 190 -70.00 -38.52 -36.68
C LEU A 190 -71.45 -38.01 -36.56
N ILE A 191 -71.69 -36.82 -35.99
CA ILE A 191 -73.03 -36.21 -35.96
C ILE A 191 -73.59 -36.09 -37.38
N SER A 192 -72.80 -35.59 -38.35
CA SER A 192 -73.26 -35.45 -39.73
C SER A 192 -73.54 -36.79 -40.42
N ASN A 193 -72.82 -37.85 -40.06
CA ASN A 193 -72.98 -39.19 -40.66
C ASN A 193 -74.03 -40.06 -39.93
N THR A 194 -74.33 -39.78 -38.66
CA THR A 194 -75.28 -40.55 -37.84
C THR A 194 -76.67 -39.91 -37.76
N LEU A 195 -76.80 -38.62 -38.11
CA LEU A 195 -78.09 -38.07 -38.52
C LEU A 195 -78.46 -38.63 -39.90
N THR A 196 -78.92 -39.88 -39.92
CA THR A 196 -80.01 -40.24 -40.83
C THR A 196 -81.07 -39.15 -40.69
N SER A 197 -81.48 -38.59 -41.83
CA SER A 197 -82.64 -37.72 -42.03
C SER A 197 -83.33 -37.33 -40.73
N LYS A 198 -83.30 -36.04 -40.36
CA LYS A 198 -84.30 -35.51 -39.42
C LYS A 198 -85.67 -35.76 -40.06
N THR A 199 -86.23 -36.94 -39.87
CA THR A 199 -87.62 -37.22 -40.20
C THR A 199 -88.39 -36.41 -39.19
N ASP A 200 -89.07 -35.38 -39.66
CA ASP A 200 -90.01 -34.66 -38.84
C ASP A 200 -91.06 -35.68 -38.37
N VAL A 201 -91.22 -35.81 -37.06
CA VAL A 201 -92.19 -36.77 -36.49
C VAL A 201 -93.61 -36.36 -36.90
N GLU A 202 -93.81 -35.09 -37.28
CA GLU A 202 -95.07 -34.56 -37.82
C GLU A 202 -95.32 -34.91 -39.29
N GLU A 203 -94.32 -35.34 -40.07
CA GLU A 203 -94.49 -35.78 -41.47
C GLU A 203 -94.71 -37.29 -41.63
N ILE A 204 -94.66 -38.06 -40.54
CA ILE A 204 -94.98 -39.50 -40.57
C ILE A 204 -96.50 -39.67 -40.65
N CYS A 205 -97.02 -39.77 -41.87
CA CYS A 205 -98.43 -40.06 -42.12
C CYS A 205 -98.70 -41.55 -41.88
N TRP A 206 -98.98 -41.94 -40.63
CA TRP A 206 -99.45 -43.28 -40.29
C TRP A 206 -100.78 -43.54 -41.02
N LYS A 207 -100.82 -44.55 -41.90
CA LYS A 207 -102.09 -44.99 -42.50
C LYS A 207 -102.69 -46.06 -41.59
N GLU A 208 -104.01 -46.06 -41.43
CA GLU A 208 -104.75 -46.99 -40.54
C GLU A 208 -104.43 -48.47 -40.78
N LYS A 209 -103.98 -48.85 -41.98
CA LYS A 209 -103.55 -50.21 -42.30
C LYS A 209 -102.33 -50.71 -41.50
N ASP A 210 -101.55 -49.80 -40.94
CA ASP A 210 -100.34 -50.10 -40.17
C ASP A 210 -100.61 -50.16 -38.66
N MET A 211 -101.85 -49.90 -38.22
CA MET A 211 -102.28 -50.00 -36.82
C MET A 211 -103.23 -51.18 -36.53
N ASP A 212 -103.54 -52.00 -37.55
CA ASP A 212 -104.34 -53.22 -37.35
C ASP A 212 -103.51 -54.28 -36.60
N VAL A 213 -103.76 -54.38 -35.30
CA VAL A 213 -103.37 -55.53 -34.49
C VAL A 213 -104.23 -56.70 -34.96
N ASN A 214 -103.63 -57.72 -35.57
CA ASN A 214 -104.32 -59.00 -35.76
C ASN A 214 -104.73 -59.53 -34.37
N GLU A 215 -106.00 -59.36 -34.01
CA GLU A 215 -106.59 -60.07 -32.88
C GLU A 215 -106.51 -61.57 -33.19
N ILE A 216 -105.66 -62.27 -32.45
CA ILE A 216 -105.62 -63.72 -32.43
C ILE A 216 -106.85 -64.17 -31.63
N ASN A 217 -107.85 -64.72 -32.33
CA ASN A 217 -108.82 -65.65 -31.74
C ASN A 217 -108.26 -67.07 -31.78
#